data_AF-A0A8S9YDB9-F1
#
_entry.id   AF-A0A8S9YDB9-F1
#
_cell.length_a   1.000
_cell.length_b   1.000
_cell.length_c   1.000
_cell.angle_alpha   90.00
_cell.angle_beta   90.00
_cell.angle_gamma   90.00
#
_symmetry.space_group_name_H-M   'P 1'
#
loop_
_entity.id
_entity.type
_entity.pdbx_description
1 polymer ?
#
loop_
_entity_poly.entity_id
_entity_poly.type
_entity_poly.pdbx_seq_one_letter_code
_entity_poly.pdbx_strand_id
1 'polypeptide(L)'
;MTTGAQQLSDTEIGKDANVLIMELNKGLQSANLGDQCKAIAQFPNLLEKYPFPVVVNSVSLKIAQVFCDGSNYVRLCILRACSSCRSHLEKLTVCDDIVRKLMPFTDSNDPVTRALTLRLFGTLSQSSREHVGVHHAVLKQIESHYGVESDAAIWSSHQLAPLSCAFAVNLCPILCRRLISLFT
;
A
#
# COMPACT_ATOMS: atom_id res chain seq x y z
N MET A 1 -14.13 31.42 -27.36
CA MET A 1 -14.77 31.86 -26.10
C MET A 1 -15.16 30.65 -25.23
N THR A 2 -14.27 29.66 -25.06
CA THR A 2 -14.55 28.40 -24.33
C THR A 2 -13.72 28.24 -23.04
N THR A 3 -12.84 29.20 -22.74
CA THR A 3 -11.89 29.12 -21.62
C THR A 3 -12.49 29.44 -20.25
N GLY A 4 -13.55 30.25 -20.17
CA GLY A 4 -14.13 30.68 -18.89
C GLY A 4 -14.98 29.61 -18.18
N ALA A 5 -15.81 28.86 -18.92
CA ALA A 5 -16.68 27.83 -18.33
C ALA A 5 -15.90 26.59 -17.85
N GLN A 6 -14.85 26.21 -18.59
CA GLN A 6 -13.97 25.09 -18.23
C GLN A 6 -13.12 25.40 -16.98
N GLN A 7 -12.63 26.64 -16.84
CA GLN A 7 -11.88 27.06 -15.65
C GLN A 7 -12.76 27.16 -14.40
N LEU A 8 -14.03 27.59 -14.56
CA LEU A 8 -15.00 27.61 -13.46
C LEU A 8 -15.31 26.19 -12.96
N SER A 9 -15.54 25.22 -13.87
CA SER A 9 -15.78 23.83 -13.50
C SER A 9 -14.57 23.16 -12.84
N ASP A 10 -13.35 23.42 -13.35
CA ASP A 10 -12.12 22.85 -12.78
C ASP A 10 -11.85 23.39 -11.37
N THR A 11 -12.20 24.66 -11.12
CA THR A 11 -12.07 25.29 -9.80
C THR A 11 -13.09 24.76 -8.79
N GLU A 12 -14.31 24.47 -9.23
CA GLU A 12 -15.35 23.85 -8.39
C GLU A 12 -15.01 22.40 -8.05
N ILE A 13 -14.57 21.60 -9.03
CA ILE A 13 -14.09 20.22 -8.83
C ILE A 13 -12.93 20.18 -7.82
N GLY A 14 -12.00 21.12 -7.92
CA GLY A 14 -10.87 21.23 -6.97
C GLY A 14 -11.32 21.56 -5.54
N LYS A 15 -12.32 22.43 -5.37
CA LYS A 15 -12.90 22.77 -4.06
C LYS A 15 -13.60 21.56 -3.44
N ASP A 16 -14.39 20.83 -4.21
CA ASP A 16 -15.11 19.65 -3.73
C ASP A 16 -14.15 18.53 -3.31
N ALA A 17 -13.08 18.31 -4.07
CA ALA A 17 -12.04 17.35 -3.70
C ALA A 17 -11.37 17.72 -2.36
N ASN A 18 -11.06 19.01 -2.15
CA ASN A 18 -10.46 19.48 -0.89
C ASN A 18 -11.38 19.26 0.32
N VAL A 19 -12.68 19.53 0.18
CA VAL A 19 -13.66 19.28 1.26
C VAL A 19 -13.69 17.80 1.62
N LEU A 20 -13.76 16.91 0.62
CA LEU A 20 -13.81 15.48 0.87
C LEU A 20 -12.49 14.94 1.45
N ILE A 21 -11.34 15.49 1.06
CA ILE A 21 -10.05 15.17 1.68
C ILE A 21 -10.05 15.62 3.15
N MET A 22 -10.59 16.79 3.48
CA MET A 22 -10.69 17.26 4.87
C MET A 22 -11.60 16.36 5.71
N GLU A 23 -12.75 15.96 5.19
CA GLU A 23 -13.67 15.03 5.87
C GLU A 23 -13.04 13.65 6.07
N LEU A 24 -12.39 13.12 5.04
CA LEU A 24 -11.64 11.87 5.12
C LEU A 24 -10.57 11.96 6.22
N ASN A 25 -9.77 13.03 6.22
CA ASN A 25 -8.72 13.26 7.22
C ASN A 25 -9.28 13.29 8.65
N LYS A 26 -10.42 13.96 8.85
CA LYS A 26 -11.10 14.01 10.14
C LYS A 26 -11.50 12.61 10.60
N GLY A 27 -12.09 11.80 9.72
CA GLY A 27 -12.45 10.42 10.03
C GLY A 27 -11.23 9.54 10.32
N LEU A 28 -10.17 9.65 9.52
CA LEU A 28 -8.91 8.91 9.72
C LEU A 28 -8.21 9.23 11.04
N GLN A 29 -8.42 10.43 11.58
CA GLN A 29 -7.87 10.89 12.87
C GLN A 29 -8.85 10.70 14.04
N SER A 30 -10.04 10.12 13.81
CA SER A 30 -11.00 9.88 14.88
C SER A 30 -10.44 8.88 15.90
N ALA A 31 -10.68 9.15 17.19
CA ALA A 31 -10.41 8.18 18.26
C ALA A 31 -11.41 7.01 18.23
N ASN A 32 -12.54 7.18 17.54
CA ASN A 32 -13.52 6.12 17.36
C ASN A 32 -13.09 5.20 16.21
N LEU A 33 -12.87 3.91 16.53
CA LEU A 33 -12.45 2.91 15.55
C LEU A 33 -13.45 2.75 14.40
N GLY A 34 -14.75 2.88 14.67
CA GLY A 34 -15.80 2.80 13.65
C GLY A 34 -15.71 3.93 12.64
N ASP A 35 -15.52 5.17 13.10
CA ASP A 35 -15.31 6.33 12.23
C ASP A 35 -14.04 6.19 11.39
N GLN A 36 -12.96 5.70 12.01
CA GLN A 36 -11.70 5.48 11.32
C GLN A 36 -11.84 4.41 10.23
N CYS A 37 -12.51 3.30 10.53
CA CYS A 37 -12.77 2.24 9.54
C CYS A 37 -13.69 2.70 8.42
N LYS A 38 -14.71 3.51 8.74
CA LYS A 38 -15.59 4.13 7.74
C LYS A 38 -14.79 5.03 6.80
N ALA A 39 -13.90 5.87 7.33
CA ALA A 39 -13.03 6.72 6.53
C ALA A 39 -12.09 5.89 5.63
N ILE A 40 -11.46 4.84 6.17
CA ILE A 40 -10.60 3.93 5.39
C ILE A 40 -11.40 3.27 4.26
N ALA A 41 -12.62 2.82 4.51
CA ALA A 41 -13.46 2.20 3.49
C ALA A 41 -13.92 3.19 2.40
N GLN A 42 -13.89 4.50 2.67
CA GLN A 42 -14.33 5.53 1.74
C GLN A 42 -13.23 6.06 0.82
N PHE A 43 -11.95 5.97 1.20
CA PHE A 43 -10.88 6.54 0.37
C PHE A 43 -10.80 5.93 -1.05
N PRO A 44 -11.09 4.62 -1.30
CA PRO A 44 -11.17 4.08 -2.65
C PRO A 44 -12.12 4.87 -3.55
N ASN A 45 -13.32 5.17 -3.04
CA ASN A 45 -14.34 5.95 -3.77
C ASN A 45 -13.86 7.38 -4.04
N LEU A 46 -13.06 7.96 -3.14
CA LEU A 46 -12.46 9.27 -3.35
C LEU A 46 -11.46 9.25 -4.51
N LEU A 47 -10.62 8.21 -4.61
CA LEU A 47 -9.65 8.07 -5.70
C LEU A 47 -10.32 7.78 -7.04
N GLU A 48 -11.44 7.04 -7.03
CA GLU A 48 -12.25 6.81 -8.21
C GLU A 48 -12.90 8.10 -8.71
N LYS A 49 -13.44 8.92 -7.80
CA LYS A 49 -14.08 10.21 -8.15
C LYS A 49 -13.07 11.28 -8.56
N TYR A 50 -11.88 11.28 -7.94
CA TYR A 50 -10.83 12.27 -8.20
C TYR A 50 -9.47 11.58 -8.41
N PRO A 51 -9.24 10.95 -9.57
CA PRO A 51 -7.99 10.23 -9.88
C PRO A 51 -6.83 11.19 -10.24
N PHE A 52 -6.83 12.40 -9.66
CA PHE A 52 -5.79 13.39 -9.89
C PHE A 52 -4.54 13.03 -9.10
N PRO A 53 -3.33 13.10 -9.69
CA PRO A 53 -2.09 12.72 -9.01
C PRO A 53 -1.90 13.39 -7.64
N VAL A 54 -2.25 14.67 -7.51
CA VAL A 54 -2.16 15.41 -6.23
C VAL A 54 -3.05 14.78 -5.16
N VAL A 55 -4.29 14.42 -5.48
CA VAL A 55 -5.24 13.79 -4.56
C VAL A 55 -4.75 12.39 -4.18
N VAL A 56 -4.43 11.57 -5.19
CA VAL A 56 -3.99 10.19 -5.00
C VAL A 56 -2.74 10.12 -4.12
N ASN A 57 -1.73 10.95 -4.39
CA ASN A 57 -0.51 11.01 -3.60
C ASN A 57 -0.77 11.49 -2.17
N SER A 58 -1.55 12.57 -1.99
CA SER A 58 -1.85 13.14 -0.66
C SER A 58 -2.61 12.14 0.21
N VAL A 59 -3.65 11.51 -0.33
CA VAL A 59 -4.44 10.48 0.38
C VAL A 59 -3.58 9.27 0.69
N SER A 60 -2.76 8.79 -0.25
CA SER A 60 -1.89 7.63 -0.03
C SER A 60 -0.85 7.86 1.07
N LEU A 61 -0.25 9.06 1.14
CA LEU A 61 0.65 9.45 2.23
C LEU A 61 -0.06 9.46 3.59
N LYS A 62 -1.32 9.93 3.62
CA LYS A 62 -2.13 9.91 4.84
C LYS A 62 -2.46 8.49 5.27
N ILE A 63 -2.89 7.65 4.34
CA ILE A 63 -3.20 6.24 4.61
C ILE A 63 -1.96 5.50 5.12
N ALA A 64 -0.78 5.74 4.54
CA ALA A 64 0.47 5.18 5.04
C ALA A 64 0.76 5.64 6.49
N GLN A 65 0.49 6.89 6.83
CA GLN A 65 0.62 7.38 8.20
C GLN A 65 -0.33 6.64 9.17
N VAL A 66 -1.60 6.48 8.79
CA VAL A 66 -2.59 5.75 9.61
C VAL A 66 -2.20 4.27 9.75
N PHE A 67 -1.57 3.68 8.74
CA PHE A 67 -1.02 2.32 8.85
C PHE A 67 0.08 2.22 9.91
N CYS A 68 0.99 3.21 9.95
CA CYS A 68 2.05 3.26 10.95
C CYS A 68 1.48 3.37 12.37
N ASP A 69 0.53 4.28 12.57
CA ASP A 69 -0.02 4.61 13.90
C ASP A 69 -1.10 3.61 14.37
N GLY A 70 -1.67 2.82 13.46
CA GLY A 70 -2.83 1.97 13.72
C GLY A 70 -2.55 0.64 14.42
N SER A 71 -3.62 -0.06 14.81
CA SER A 71 -3.57 -1.46 15.24
C SER A 71 -3.52 -2.41 14.02
N ASN A 72 -3.30 -3.71 14.25
CA ASN A 72 -3.35 -4.70 13.17
C ASN A 72 -4.70 -4.75 12.45
N TYR A 73 -5.79 -4.47 13.16
CA TYR A 73 -7.11 -4.39 12.55
C TYR A 73 -7.19 -3.19 11.58
N VAL A 74 -6.71 -2.02 12.00
CA VAL A 74 -6.64 -0.82 11.13
C VAL A 74 -5.75 -1.07 9.92
N ARG A 75 -4.58 -1.68 10.12
CA ARG A 75 -3.66 -2.08 9.03
C ARG A 75 -4.33 -3.03 8.05
N LEU A 76 -5.11 -4.00 8.52
CA LEU A 76 -5.88 -4.91 7.68
C LEU A 76 -6.97 -4.18 6.88
N CYS A 77 -7.70 -3.25 7.49
CA CYS A 77 -8.69 -2.42 6.79
C CYS A 77 -8.03 -1.59 5.68
N ILE A 78 -6.88 -0.98 5.96
CA ILE A 78 -6.09 -0.24 4.97
C ILE A 78 -5.67 -1.15 3.83
N LEU A 79 -5.11 -2.32 4.13
CA LEU A 79 -4.69 -3.28 3.11
C LEU A 79 -5.85 -3.67 2.19
N ARG A 80 -7.04 -3.92 2.74
CA ARG A 80 -8.25 -4.25 1.96
C ARG A 80 -8.65 -3.09 1.06
N ALA A 81 -8.69 -1.86 1.58
CA ALA A 81 -9.05 -0.68 0.81
C ALA A 81 -8.01 -0.36 -0.29
N CYS A 82 -6.70 -0.47 0.00
CA CYS A 82 -5.65 -0.34 -1.01
C CYS A 82 -5.76 -1.40 -2.11
N SER A 83 -6.16 -2.62 -1.74
CA SER A 83 -6.34 -3.71 -2.71
C SER A 83 -7.53 -3.44 -3.65
N SER A 84 -8.61 -2.82 -3.16
CA SER A 84 -9.77 -2.49 -3.99
C SER A 84 -9.53 -1.32 -4.96
N CYS A 85 -8.60 -0.41 -4.65
CA CYS A 85 -8.26 0.73 -5.51
C CYS A 85 -6.86 0.63 -6.14
N ARG A 86 -6.35 -0.60 -6.34
CA ARG A 86 -4.95 -0.84 -6.72
C ARG A 86 -4.51 -0.09 -7.97
N SER A 87 -5.37 -0.02 -8.99
CA SER A 87 -5.11 0.69 -10.26
C SER A 87 -4.74 2.16 -10.06
N HIS A 88 -5.33 2.83 -9.06
CA HIS A 88 -5.01 4.22 -8.72
C HIS A 88 -3.64 4.34 -8.06
N LEU A 89 -3.14 3.29 -7.41
CA LEU A 89 -1.87 3.29 -6.67
C LEU A 89 -0.66 2.96 -7.54
N GLU A 90 -0.83 2.59 -8.82
CA GLU A 90 0.24 2.19 -9.74
C GLU A 90 1.14 3.35 -10.20
N LYS A 91 0.68 4.60 -10.04
CA LYS A 91 1.36 5.81 -10.53
C LYS A 91 1.76 6.75 -9.38
N LEU A 92 1.96 6.21 -8.19
CA LEU A 92 2.34 7.00 -7.02
C LEU A 92 3.74 7.58 -7.19
N THR A 93 3.85 8.90 -7.21
CA THR A 93 5.16 9.59 -7.21
C THR A 93 5.77 9.69 -5.81
N VAL A 94 4.98 9.38 -4.78
CA VAL A 94 5.35 9.42 -3.35
C VAL A 94 5.65 8.02 -2.78
N CYS A 95 5.84 7.02 -3.64
CA CYS A 95 5.99 5.63 -3.22
C CYS A 95 7.22 5.45 -2.31
N ASP A 96 8.35 6.07 -2.62
CA ASP A 96 9.56 6.00 -1.80
C ASP A 96 9.35 6.53 -0.38
N ASP A 97 8.55 7.58 -0.23
CA ASP A 97 8.21 8.13 1.09
C ASP A 97 7.32 7.19 1.89
N ILE A 98 6.36 6.55 1.23
CA ILE A 98 5.51 5.52 1.83
C ILE A 98 6.38 4.33 2.26
N VAL A 99 7.22 3.82 1.37
CA VAL A 99 8.11 2.68 1.66
C VAL A 99 9.04 2.99 2.83
N ARG A 100 9.62 4.19 2.89
CA ARG A 100 10.49 4.60 4.01
C ARG A 100 9.77 4.58 5.36
N LYS A 101 8.50 4.99 5.41
CA LYS A 101 7.67 4.94 6.63
C LYS A 101 7.30 3.51 7.03
N LEU A 102 7.10 2.63 6.05
CA LEU A 102 6.69 1.24 6.28
C LEU A 102 7.86 0.31 6.60
N MET A 103 9.08 0.61 6.14
CA MET A 103 10.24 -0.26 6.31
C MET A 103 10.50 -0.69 7.76
N PRO A 104 10.41 0.18 8.79
CA PRO A 104 10.60 -0.25 10.19
C PRO A 104 9.66 -1.38 10.64
N PHE A 105 8.49 -1.52 10.00
CA PHE A 105 7.51 -2.54 10.34
C PHE A 105 7.88 -3.93 9.80
N THR A 106 8.86 -4.04 8.90
CA THR A 106 9.37 -5.34 8.41
C THR A 106 10.19 -6.10 9.45
N ASP A 107 10.64 -5.39 10.49
CA ASP A 107 11.38 -5.96 11.63
C ASP A 107 10.60 -5.80 12.96
N SER A 108 9.28 -5.56 12.88
CA SER A 108 8.40 -5.54 14.06
C SER A 108 8.45 -6.88 14.82
N ASN A 109 8.33 -6.86 16.14
CA ASN A 109 8.23 -8.08 16.95
C ASN A 109 6.94 -8.89 16.67
N ASP A 110 5.90 -8.25 16.13
CA ASP A 110 4.63 -8.88 15.82
C ASP A 110 4.60 -9.45 14.38
N PRO A 111 4.48 -10.79 14.20
CA PRO A 111 4.44 -11.41 12.87
C PRO A 111 3.24 -10.97 12.03
N VAL A 112 2.12 -10.57 12.65
CA VAL A 112 0.94 -10.09 11.92
C VAL A 112 1.24 -8.72 11.31
N THR A 113 1.86 -7.82 12.07
CA THR A 113 2.33 -6.53 11.56
C THR A 113 3.30 -6.71 10.38
N ARG A 114 4.29 -7.61 10.50
CA ARG A 114 5.23 -7.90 9.41
C ARG A 114 4.49 -8.42 8.17
N ALA A 115 3.62 -9.41 8.34
CA ALA A 115 2.82 -9.97 7.25
C ALA A 115 1.95 -8.92 6.54
N LEU A 116 1.25 -8.05 7.28
CA LEU A 116 0.44 -6.98 6.71
C LEU A 116 1.29 -5.95 5.95
N THR A 117 2.49 -5.65 6.45
CA THR A 117 3.45 -4.75 5.80
C THR A 117 3.93 -5.34 4.47
N LEU A 118 4.30 -6.62 4.46
CA LEU A 118 4.68 -7.34 3.23
C LEU A 118 3.54 -7.35 2.21
N ARG A 119 2.31 -7.69 2.63
CA ARG A 119 1.13 -7.65 1.76
C ARG A 119 0.90 -6.25 1.18
N LEU A 120 1.10 -5.19 1.97
CA LEU A 120 0.99 -3.81 1.47
C LEU A 120 2.06 -3.50 0.42
N PHE A 121 3.31 -3.96 0.60
CA PHE A 121 4.32 -3.86 -0.45
C PHE A 121 3.93 -4.62 -1.72
N GLY A 122 3.38 -5.82 -1.59
CA GLY A 122 2.84 -6.56 -2.73
C GLY A 122 1.72 -5.78 -3.44
N THR A 123 0.80 -5.15 -2.69
CA THR A 123 -0.26 -4.28 -3.24
C THR A 123 0.33 -3.09 -4.01
N LEU A 124 1.42 -2.50 -3.51
CA LEU A 124 2.13 -1.37 -4.11
C LEU A 124 3.20 -1.77 -5.14
N SER A 125 3.29 -3.05 -5.51
CA SER A 125 4.38 -3.63 -6.32
C SER A 125 4.67 -2.87 -7.61
N GLN A 126 3.66 -2.35 -8.32
CA GLN A 126 3.87 -1.58 -9.55
C GLN A 126 4.64 -0.28 -9.31
N SER A 127 4.35 0.41 -8.20
CA SER A 127 5.01 1.67 -7.82
C SER A 127 6.36 1.44 -7.13
N SER A 128 6.55 0.28 -6.48
CA SER A 128 7.78 -0.07 -5.76
C SER A 128 8.67 -1.09 -6.47
N ARG A 129 8.41 -1.39 -7.76
CA ARG A 129 9.04 -2.50 -8.50
C ARG A 129 10.57 -2.46 -8.57
N GLU A 130 11.21 -1.29 -8.49
CA GLU A 130 12.68 -1.17 -8.48
C GLU A 130 13.25 -0.86 -7.09
N HIS A 131 12.41 -0.84 -6.05
CA HIS A 131 12.86 -0.46 -4.70
C HIS A 131 13.56 -1.64 -4.01
N VAL A 132 14.89 -1.62 -4.01
CA VAL A 132 15.75 -2.67 -3.43
C VAL A 132 15.41 -3.01 -1.98
N GLY A 133 15.07 -2.01 -1.15
CA GLY A 133 14.66 -2.27 0.24
C GLY A 133 13.38 -3.13 0.34
N VAL A 134 12.43 -2.96 -0.58
CA VAL A 134 11.19 -3.76 -0.61
C VAL A 134 11.51 -5.17 -1.07
N HIS A 135 12.37 -5.30 -2.10
CA HIS A 135 12.84 -6.60 -2.57
C HIS A 135 13.48 -7.38 -1.42
N HIS A 136 14.42 -6.77 -0.72
CA HIS A 136 15.11 -7.40 0.40
C HIS A 136 14.13 -7.80 1.51
N ALA A 137 13.23 -6.90 1.91
CA ALA A 137 12.23 -7.17 2.94
C ALA A 137 11.33 -8.37 2.59
N VAL A 138 10.88 -8.47 1.33
CA VAL A 138 10.05 -9.59 0.87
C VAL A 138 10.86 -10.89 0.82
N LEU A 139 12.03 -10.88 0.20
CA LEU A 139 12.86 -12.09 0.03
C LEU A 139 13.31 -12.67 1.37
N LYS A 140 13.70 -11.81 2.33
CA LYS A 140 14.13 -12.19 3.68
C LYS A 140 13.07 -13.04 4.41
N GLN A 141 11.79 -12.81 4.12
CA GLN A 141 10.69 -13.39 4.90
C GLN A 141 10.04 -14.60 4.25
N ILE A 142 10.49 -15.03 3.06
CA ILE A 142 9.97 -16.23 2.38
C ILE A 142 10.12 -17.48 3.23
N GLU A 143 11.25 -17.62 3.93
CA GLU A 143 11.58 -18.77 4.79
C GLU A 143 11.32 -18.45 6.28
N SER A 144 10.48 -17.46 6.59
CA SER A 144 10.13 -17.13 7.98
C SER A 144 9.52 -18.33 8.70
N HIS A 145 9.88 -18.48 9.99
CA HIS A 145 9.28 -19.45 10.90
C HIS A 145 7.79 -19.21 11.14
N TYR A 146 7.30 -17.98 10.93
CA TYR A 146 5.90 -17.63 11.10
C TYR A 146 5.15 -17.84 9.77
N GLY A 147 4.23 -18.80 9.74
CA GLY A 147 3.48 -19.14 8.53
C GLY A 147 2.75 -17.95 7.89
N VAL A 148 2.16 -17.05 8.70
CA VAL A 148 1.46 -15.84 8.21
C VAL A 148 2.40 -14.88 7.47
N GLU A 149 3.65 -14.81 7.88
CA GLU A 149 4.67 -13.94 7.28
C GLU A 149 5.24 -14.59 6.02
N SER A 150 5.55 -15.89 6.07
CA SER A 150 5.99 -16.64 4.90
C SER A 150 4.94 -16.59 3.78
N ASP A 151 3.67 -16.81 4.11
CA ASP A 151 2.57 -16.70 3.14
C ASP A 151 2.45 -15.29 2.54
N ALA A 152 2.57 -14.25 3.37
CA ALA A 152 2.59 -12.87 2.90
C ALA A 152 3.78 -12.56 1.98
N ALA A 153 4.97 -13.08 2.30
CA ALA A 153 6.17 -12.93 1.50
C ALA A 153 6.04 -13.64 0.14
N ILE A 154 5.53 -14.87 0.11
CA ILE A 154 5.27 -15.64 -1.13
C ILE A 154 4.27 -14.88 -2.00
N TRP A 155 3.16 -14.45 -1.44
CA TRP A 155 2.16 -13.71 -2.20
C TRP A 155 2.72 -12.42 -2.78
N SER A 156 3.49 -11.67 -1.99
CA SER A 156 4.11 -10.41 -2.43
C SER A 156 5.18 -10.66 -3.50
N SER A 157 5.91 -11.77 -3.39
CA SER A 157 6.85 -12.23 -4.42
C SER A 157 6.15 -12.50 -5.75
N HIS A 158 4.97 -13.11 -5.72
CA HIS A 158 4.14 -13.32 -6.91
C HIS A 158 3.69 -11.99 -7.56
N GLN A 159 3.53 -10.91 -6.78
CA GLN A 159 3.19 -9.59 -7.34
C GLN A 159 4.42 -8.88 -7.94
N LEU A 160 5.60 -9.02 -7.32
CA LEU A 160 6.82 -8.32 -7.74
C LEU A 160 7.57 -9.02 -8.87
N ALA A 161 7.62 -10.35 -8.88
CA ALA A 161 8.40 -11.12 -9.85
C ALA A 161 8.05 -10.83 -11.33
N PRO A 162 6.77 -10.64 -11.72
CA PRO A 162 6.43 -10.26 -13.10
C PRO A 162 6.88 -8.85 -13.48
N LEU A 163 7.15 -7.99 -12.50
CA LEU A 163 7.39 -6.55 -12.70
C LEU A 163 8.88 -6.18 -12.63
N SER A 164 9.69 -6.96 -11.92
CA SER A 164 11.12 -6.71 -11.74
C SER A 164 11.95 -7.96 -12.00
N CYS A 165 12.72 -7.92 -13.08
CA CYS A 165 13.68 -8.97 -13.43
C CYS A 165 14.73 -9.14 -12.32
N ALA A 166 15.22 -8.04 -11.76
CA ALA A 166 16.18 -8.07 -10.65
C ALA A 166 15.61 -8.80 -9.43
N PHE A 167 14.35 -8.55 -9.07
CA PHE A 167 13.68 -9.29 -8.01
C PHE A 167 13.55 -10.78 -8.34
N ALA A 168 13.06 -11.11 -9.54
CA ALA A 168 12.83 -12.48 -9.98
C ALA A 168 14.12 -13.34 -9.96
N VAL A 169 15.24 -12.79 -10.43
CA VAL A 169 16.54 -13.47 -10.41
C VAL A 169 16.97 -13.82 -8.98
N ASN A 170 16.74 -12.92 -8.02
CA ASN A 170 17.08 -13.15 -6.61
C ASN A 170 16.08 -14.09 -5.90
N LEU A 171 14.84 -14.16 -6.37
CA LEU A 171 13.81 -15.06 -5.85
C LEU A 171 14.08 -16.53 -6.21
N CYS A 172 14.54 -16.80 -7.44
CA CYS A 172 14.69 -18.16 -7.97
C CYS A 172 15.51 -19.10 -7.07
N PRO A 173 16.73 -18.74 -6.60
CA PRO A 173 17.52 -19.62 -5.74
C PRO A 173 16.82 -19.98 -4.42
N ILE A 174 16.05 -19.05 -3.84
CA ILE A 174 15.32 -19.26 -2.58
C ILE A 174 14.19 -20.27 -2.81
N LEU A 175 13.41 -20.10 -3.88
CA LEU A 175 12.33 -21.03 -4.21
C LEU A 175 12.87 -22.44 -4.54
N CYS A 176 13.95 -22.53 -5.31
CA CYS A 176 14.59 -23.82 -5.60
C CYS A 176 15.02 -24.53 -4.31
N ARG A 177 15.70 -23.82 -3.40
CA ARG A 177 16.11 -24.39 -2.10
C ARG A 177 14.92 -24.89 -1.29
N ARG A 178 13.87 -24.08 -1.19
CA ARG A 178 12.67 -24.43 -0.43
C ARG A 178 11.94 -25.63 -1.03
N LEU A 179 11.80 -25.70 -2.35
CA LEU A 179 11.19 -26.84 -3.02
C LEU A 179 12.00 -28.13 -2.78
N ILE A 180 13.33 -28.05 -2.87
CA ILE A 180 14.20 -29.20 -2.58
C ILE A 180 14.01 -29.70 -1.14
N SER A 181 13.92 -28.79 -0.16
CA SER A 181 13.71 -29.17 1.25
C SER A 181 12.39 -29.88 1.54
N LEU A 182 11.42 -29.86 0.63
CA LEU A 182 10.17 -30.62 0.78
C LEU A 182 10.35 -32.10 0.42
N PHE A 183 11.42 -32.46 -0.28
CA PHE A 183 11.72 -33.82 -0.73
C PHE A 183 12.80 -34.52 0.10
N THR A 184 13.36 -33.84 1.10
CA THR A 184 14.40 -34.33 2.01
C THR A 184 13.90 -34.35 3.44
#